data_AF-W1X656-F1
#
_entry.id   AF-W1X656-F1
#
_cell.length_a   1.000
_cell.length_b   1.000
_cell.length_c   1.000
_cell.angle_alpha   90.00
_cell.angle_beta   90.00
_cell.angle_gamma   90.00
#
_symmetry.space_group_name_H-M   'P 1'
#
loop_
_entity.id
_entity.type
_entity.pdbx_description
1 polymer ?
#
loop_
_entity_poly.entity_id
_entity_poly.type
_entity_poly.pdbx_seq_one_letter_code
_entity_poly.pdbx_strand_id
1 'polypeptide(L)'
;MKKISLTTMILLALVLGMIIGVVINNTASPETAKLYAQEISIFTTIFLRLIKMIIAPLVVSTLVVGIAKMGDAKALGRIFSKTLFLFICASLLSIALGLITVNFFMPGTGINFVAHGAETTGVVASEPFTLK
;
A
#
# COMPACT_ATOMS: atom_id res chain seq x y z
N MET A 1 5.24 35.22 11.05
CA MET A 1 5.30 34.18 9.99
C MET A 1 4.64 32.92 10.53
N LYS A 2 3.51 32.49 9.95
CA LYS A 2 2.72 31.36 10.49
C LYS A 2 3.44 30.04 10.13
N LYS A 3 3.91 29.28 11.13
CA LYS A 3 4.57 27.99 10.89
C LYS A 3 3.56 27.03 10.24
N ILE A 4 3.86 26.59 9.02
CA ILE A 4 3.07 25.57 8.31
C ILE A 4 3.25 24.24 9.04
N SER A 5 2.15 23.50 9.25
CA SER A 5 2.20 22.17 9.86
C SER A 5 2.79 21.14 8.89
N LEU A 6 3.45 20.10 9.41
CA LEU A 6 3.99 19.01 8.57
C LEU A 6 2.90 18.34 7.73
N THR A 7 1.70 18.15 8.29
CA THR A 7 0.55 17.60 7.57
C THR A 7 0.15 18.48 6.38
N THR A 8 0.10 19.80 6.58
CA THR A 8 -0.19 20.75 5.50
C THR A 8 0.90 20.73 4.42
N MET A 9 2.17 20.60 4.82
CA MET A 9 3.29 20.52 3.89
C MET A 9 3.22 19.26 3.02
N ILE A 10 2.88 18.10 3.58
CA ILE A 10 2.72 16.84 2.84
C ILE A 10 1.56 16.94 1.85
N LEU A 11 0.41 17.46 2.27
CA LEU A 11 -0.75 17.64 1.38
C LEU A 11 -0.43 18.58 0.23
N LEU A 12 0.24 19.71 0.52
CA LEU A 12 0.63 20.68 -0.51
C LEU A 12 1.64 20.08 -1.49
N ALA A 13 2.62 19.31 -1.01
CA ALA A 13 3.59 18.61 -1.84
C ALA A 13 2.94 17.52 -2.71
N LEU A 14 1.93 16.79 -2.21
CA LEU A 14 1.19 15.79 -2.98
C LEU A 14 0.41 16.43 -4.13
N VAL A 15 -0.30 17.53 -3.86
CA VAL A 15 -1.06 18.26 -4.88
C VAL A 15 -0.13 18.86 -5.92
N LEU A 16 0.97 19.50 -5.50
CA LEU A 16 1.97 20.04 -6.42
C LEU A 16 2.63 18.94 -7.26
N GLY A 17 3.02 17.82 -6.66
CA GLY A 17 3.61 16.69 -7.37
C GLY A 17 2.66 16.09 -8.41
N MET A 18 1.37 15.99 -8.09
CA MET A 18 0.34 15.57 -9.05
C MET A 18 0.23 16.53 -10.23
N ILE A 19 0.14 17.84 -9.96
CA ILE A 19 0.03 18.87 -11.01
C ILE A 19 1.26 18.83 -11.93
N ILE A 20 2.47 18.82 -11.35
CA ILE A 20 3.72 18.76 -12.12
C ILE A 20 3.78 17.48 -12.97
N GLY A 21 3.39 16.33 -12.40
CA GLY A 21 3.34 15.06 -13.11
C GLY A 21 2.41 15.08 -14.33
N VAL A 22 1.21 15.66 -14.19
CA VAL A 22 0.26 15.80 -15.30
C VAL A 22 0.77 16.76 -16.37
N VAL A 23 1.35 17.90 -15.98
CA VAL A 23 1.91 18.89 -16.93
C VAL A 23 3.03 18.25 -17.76
N ILE A 24 3.99 17.59 -17.12
CA ILE A 24 5.10 16.92 -17.82
C ILE A 24 4.58 15.83 -18.77
N ASN A 25 3.58 15.06 -18.34
CA ASN A 25 2.98 14.02 -19.18
C ASN A 25 2.25 14.57 -20.42
N ASN A 26 1.66 15.77 -20.33
CA ASN A 26 0.92 16.37 -21.43
C ASN A 26 1.80 17.18 -22.42
N THR A 27 2.89 17.79 -21.93
CA THR A 27 3.72 18.69 -22.75
C THR A 27 4.95 18.02 -23.38
N ALA A 28 5.40 16.88 -22.86
CA ALA A 28 6.63 16.21 -23.32
C ALA A 28 6.36 15.01 -24.22
N SER A 29 7.26 14.76 -25.18
CA SER A 29 7.26 13.52 -25.98
C SER A 29 7.35 12.27 -25.07
N PRO A 30 6.74 11.14 -25.45
CA PRO A 30 6.65 9.94 -24.60
C PRO A 30 7.99 9.44 -24.06
N GLU A 31 9.06 9.60 -24.83
CA GLU A 31 10.42 9.21 -24.44
C GLU A 31 11.00 10.10 -23.34
N THR A 32 10.82 11.42 -23.44
CA THR A 32 11.33 12.37 -22.45
C THR A 32 10.55 12.27 -21.14
N ALA A 33 9.23 12.07 -21.21
CA ALA A 33 8.39 11.84 -20.03
C ALA A 33 8.84 10.58 -19.25
N LYS A 34 9.26 9.52 -19.97
CA LYS A 34 9.78 8.30 -19.35
C LYS A 34 11.13 8.52 -18.65
N LEU A 35 12.01 9.34 -19.23
CA LEU A 35 13.29 9.70 -18.59
C LEU A 35 13.06 10.48 -17.29
N TYR A 36 12.20 11.50 -17.30
CA TYR A 36 11.86 12.24 -16.07
C TYR A 36 11.23 11.34 -15.00
N ALA A 37 10.39 10.38 -15.40
CA ALA A 37 9.81 9.41 -14.47
C ALA A 37 10.88 8.50 -13.83
N GLN A 38 11.88 8.06 -14.60
CA GLN A 38 12.98 7.25 -14.08
C GLN A 38 13.82 8.03 -13.06
N GLU A 39 14.19 9.27 -13.39
CA GLU A 39 14.95 10.13 -12.48
C GLU A 39 14.19 10.43 -11.19
N ILE A 40 12.87 10.66 -11.25
CA ILE A 40 12.06 10.88 -10.05
C ILE A 40 11.88 9.59 -9.25
N SER A 41 11.83 8.42 -9.92
CA SER A 41 11.61 7.13 -9.25
C SER A 41 12.70 6.76 -8.24
N ILE A 42 13.92 7.30 -8.38
CA ILE A 42 15.00 7.07 -7.41
C ILE A 42 14.64 7.62 -6.03
N PHE A 43 14.04 8.82 -5.97
CA PHE A 43 13.62 9.45 -4.72
C PHE A 43 12.51 8.65 -4.05
N THR A 44 11.52 8.20 -4.84
CA THR A 44 10.45 7.33 -4.34
C THR A 44 11.01 6.01 -3.82
N THR A 45 11.96 5.41 -4.53
CA THR A 45 12.58 4.15 -4.13
C THR A 45 13.36 4.30 -2.82
N ILE A 46 14.17 5.35 -2.69
CA ILE A 46 14.91 5.64 -1.45
C ILE A 46 13.94 5.88 -0.30
N PHE A 47 12.93 6.73 -0.50
CA PHE A 47 11.92 7.04 0.52
C PHE A 47 11.20 5.77 1.02
N LEU A 48 10.75 4.91 0.10
CA LEU A 48 10.10 3.65 0.46
C LEU A 48 11.06 2.68 1.16
N ARG A 49 12.34 2.63 0.76
CA ARG A 49 13.36 1.82 1.46
C ARG A 49 13.60 2.32 2.89
N LEU A 50 13.67 3.63 3.10
CA LEU A 50 13.82 4.23 4.43
C LEU A 50 12.63 3.87 5.34
N ILE A 51 11.40 3.99 4.83
CA ILE A 51 10.20 3.59 5.58
C ILE A 51 10.24 2.09 5.92
N LYS A 52 10.51 1.23 4.93
CA LYS A 52 10.56 -0.23 5.13
C LYS A 52 11.64 -0.65 6.14
N MET A 53 12.79 0.02 6.16
CA MET A 53 13.88 -0.22 7.12
C MET A 53 13.46 0.07 8.56
N ILE A 54 12.57 1.05 8.78
CA ILE A 54 12.09 1.44 10.12
C ILE A 54 10.91 0.57 10.57
N ILE A 55 9.98 0.22 9.66
CA ILE A 55 8.74 -0.50 10.03
C ILE A 55 9.05 -1.84 10.70
N ALA A 56 9.93 -2.66 10.13
CA ALA A 56 10.22 -4.00 10.64
C ALA A 56 10.71 -4.00 12.10
N PRO A 57 11.79 -3.27 12.48
CA PRO A 57 12.24 -3.23 13.87
C PRO A 57 11.22 -2.57 14.80
N LEU A 58 10.53 -1.51 14.35
CA LEU A 58 9.55 -0.80 15.17
C LEU A 58 8.36 -1.70 15.53
N VAL A 59 7.83 -2.47 14.58
CA VAL A 59 6.69 -3.38 14.84
C VAL A 59 7.10 -4.47 15.85
N VAL A 60 8.28 -5.07 15.70
CA VAL A 60 8.74 -6.10 16.64
C VAL A 60 8.95 -5.51 18.04
N SER A 61 9.65 -4.40 18.15
CA SER A 61 9.91 -3.77 19.46
C SER A 61 8.60 -3.33 20.14
N THR A 62 7.66 -2.74 19.40
CA THR A 62 6.37 -2.31 19.97
C THR A 62 5.53 -3.49 20.42
N LEU A 63 5.50 -4.60 19.67
CA LEU A 63 4.80 -5.82 20.09
C LEU A 63 5.44 -6.45 21.33
N VAL A 64 6.78 -6.57 21.37
CA VAL A 64 7.50 -7.13 22.53
C VAL A 64 7.24 -6.31 23.79
N VAL A 65 7.41 -4.99 23.71
CA VAL A 65 7.16 -4.08 24.85
C VAL A 65 5.68 -4.10 25.24
N GLY A 66 4.77 -4.15 24.26
CA GLY A 66 3.33 -4.22 24.51
C GLY A 66 2.92 -5.49 25.27
N ILE A 67 3.44 -6.65 24.85
CA ILE A 67 3.19 -7.94 25.51
C ILE A 67 3.83 -7.97 26.92
N ALA A 68 5.06 -7.48 27.05
CA ALA A 68 5.77 -7.46 28.34
C ALA A 68 5.04 -6.64 29.41
N LYS A 69 4.39 -5.52 29.05
CA LYS A 69 3.63 -4.68 29.99
C LYS A 69 2.34 -5.32 30.50
N MET A 70 1.80 -6.33 29.81
CA MET A 70 0.55 -6.98 30.18
C MET A 70 0.72 -7.95 31.35
N GLY A 71 1.89 -8.60 31.48
CA GLY A 71 2.23 -9.55 32.57
C GLY A 71 1.43 -10.85 32.60
N ASP A 72 0.17 -10.86 32.16
CA ASP A 72 -0.74 -12.01 32.16
C ASP A 72 -1.04 -12.51 30.74
N ALA A 73 -0.53 -13.71 30.44
CA ALA A 73 -0.72 -14.39 29.16
C ALA A 73 -2.19 -14.79 28.89
N LYS A 74 -2.99 -15.09 29.92
CA LYS A 74 -4.42 -15.43 29.73
C LYS A 74 -5.23 -14.20 29.35
N ALA A 75 -4.97 -13.06 30.01
CA ALA A 75 -5.61 -11.80 29.66
C ALA A 75 -5.24 -11.34 28.24
N LEU A 76 -3.96 -11.51 27.85
CA LEU A 76 -3.48 -11.23 26.50
C LEU A 76 -4.20 -12.08 25.44
N GLY A 77 -4.29 -13.40 25.65
CA GLY A 77 -4.97 -14.30 24.72
C GLY A 77 -6.44 -13.94 24.50
N ARG A 78 -7.15 -13.54 25.57
CA ARG A 78 -8.56 -13.10 25.48
C ARG A 78 -8.72 -11.82 24.66
N ILE A 79 -7.82 -10.85 24.83
CA ILE A 79 -7.85 -9.60 24.06
C ILE A 79 -7.47 -9.86 22.61
N PHE A 80 -6.40 -10.61 22.38
CA PHE A 80 -5.95 -10.98 21.04
C PHE A 80 -7.06 -11.70 20.27
N SER A 81 -7.75 -12.67 20.88
CA SER A 81 -8.86 -13.38 20.24
C SER A 81 -10.02 -12.47 19.86
N LYS A 82 -10.44 -11.55 20.74
CA LYS A 82 -11.49 -10.56 20.44
C LYS A 82 -11.08 -9.64 19.30
N THR A 83 -9.84 -9.14 19.33
CA THR A 83 -9.32 -8.26 18.29
C THR A 83 -9.15 -8.99 16.96
N LEU A 84 -8.68 -10.24 16.98
CA LEU A 84 -8.53 -11.07 15.78
C LEU A 84 -9.88 -11.37 15.14
N PHE A 85 -10.89 -11.72 15.94
CA PHE A 85 -12.25 -11.91 15.46
C PHE A 85 -12.80 -10.64 14.81
N LEU A 86 -12.66 -9.48 15.49
CA LEU A 86 -13.06 -8.19 14.91
C LEU A 86 -12.29 -7.86 13.63
N PHE A 87 -10.99 -8.13 13.58
CA PHE A 87 -10.16 -7.88 12.40
C PHE A 87 -10.61 -8.72 11.20
N ILE A 88 -10.90 -10.00 11.40
CA ILE A 88 -11.41 -10.89 10.35
C ILE A 88 -12.79 -10.41 9.86
N CYS A 89 -13.73 -10.15 10.78
CA CYS A 89 -15.05 -9.66 10.42
C CYS A 89 -14.98 -8.31 9.66
N ALA A 90 -14.17 -7.37 10.16
CA ALA A 90 -13.98 -6.08 9.52
C ALA A 90 -13.27 -6.20 8.16
N SER A 91 -12.30 -7.11 8.02
CA SER A 91 -11.61 -7.36 6.75
C SER A 91 -12.54 -7.98 5.71
N LEU A 92 -13.36 -8.96 6.10
CA LEU A 92 -14.38 -9.56 5.22
C LEU A 92 -15.40 -8.50 4.77
N LEU A 93 -15.87 -7.65 5.69
CA LEU A 93 -16.78 -6.57 5.38
C LEU A 93 -16.13 -5.53 4.44
N SER A 94 -14.87 -5.17 4.70
CA SER A 94 -14.09 -4.25 3.87
C SER A 94 -13.89 -4.79 2.45
N ILE A 95 -13.52 -6.06 2.31
CA ILE A 95 -13.35 -6.72 1.00
C ILE A 95 -14.70 -6.83 0.28
N ALA A 96 -15.78 -7.20 0.98
CA ALA A 96 -17.11 -7.29 0.38
C ALA A 96 -17.58 -5.92 -0.14
N LEU A 97 -17.44 -4.85 0.65
CA LEU A 97 -17.76 -3.49 0.22
C LEU A 97 -16.87 -3.02 -0.93
N GLY A 98 -15.57 -3.33 -0.87
CA GLY A 98 -14.63 -3.05 -1.95
C GLY A 98 -15.03 -3.74 -3.26
N LEU A 99 -15.41 -5.02 -3.19
CA LEU A 99 -15.85 -5.80 -4.34
C LEU A 99 -17.16 -5.27 -4.92
N ILE A 100 -18.14 -4.90 -4.09
CA ILE A 100 -19.38 -4.26 -4.53
C ILE A 100 -19.08 -2.93 -5.23
N THR A 101 -18.24 -2.09 -4.61
CA THR A 101 -17.90 -0.76 -5.14
C THR A 101 -17.15 -0.87 -6.46
N VAL A 102 -16.16 -1.76 -6.56
CA VAL A 102 -15.40 -1.98 -7.81
C VAL A 102 -16.28 -2.54 -8.91
N ASN A 103 -17.19 -3.49 -8.61
CA ASN A 103 -18.10 -4.02 -9.62
C ASN A 103 -19.14 -2.98 -10.08
N PHE A 104 -19.56 -2.06 -9.20
CA PHE A 104 -20.54 -1.02 -9.55
C PHE A 104 -19.92 0.15 -10.31
N PHE A 105 -18.81 0.70 -9.81
CA PHE A 105 -18.15 1.87 -10.42
C PHE A 105 -17.19 1.50 -11.55
N MET A 106 -16.84 0.21 -11.67
CA MET A 106 -15.89 -0.32 -12.65
C MET A 106 -14.68 0.61 -12.87
N PRO A 107 -13.99 1.04 -11.79
CA PRO A 107 -12.90 2.00 -11.92
C PRO A 107 -11.75 1.36 -12.70
N GLY A 108 -11.38 1.96 -13.83
CA GLY A 108 -10.29 1.50 -14.69
C GLY A 108 -10.72 0.99 -16.06
N THR A 109 -12.01 0.96 -16.39
CA THR A 109 -12.46 0.75 -17.78
C THR A 109 -11.83 1.82 -18.69
N GLY A 110 -10.91 1.41 -19.57
CA GLY A 110 -10.18 2.29 -20.49
C GLY A 110 -8.73 2.62 -20.08
N ILE A 111 -8.22 2.12 -18.95
CA ILE A 111 -6.81 2.27 -18.57
C ILE A 111 -6.03 0.99 -18.91
N ASN A 112 -5.13 1.06 -19.89
CA ASN A 112 -4.21 -0.03 -20.22
C ASN A 112 -3.08 -0.08 -19.19
N PHE A 113 -3.28 -0.83 -18.12
CA PHE A 113 -2.21 -1.13 -17.17
C PHE A 113 -1.28 -2.20 -17.77
N VAL A 114 -0.07 -1.81 -18.17
CA VAL A 114 1.02 -2.78 -18.34
C VAL A 114 1.51 -3.13 -16.94
N ALA A 115 1.09 -4.27 -16.42
CA ALA A 115 1.49 -4.72 -15.08
C ALA A 115 3.01 -4.99 -15.06
N HIS A 116 3.76 -4.14 -14.35
CA HIS A 116 5.10 -4.48 -13.90
C HIS A 116 5.00 -5.12 -12.51
N GLY A 117 5.08 -6.46 -12.45
CA GLY A 117 5.17 -7.20 -11.19
C GLY A 117 4.17 -8.35 -10.97
N ALA A 118 3.60 -8.92 -12.03
CA ALA A 118 2.70 -10.10 -11.93
C ALA A 118 3.44 -11.44 -11.70
N GLU A 119 4.58 -11.46 -11.01
CA GLU A 119 5.36 -12.70 -10.80
C GLU A 119 5.17 -13.37 -9.43
N THR A 120 4.28 -12.89 -8.53
CA THR A 120 4.21 -13.49 -7.17
C THR A 120 2.85 -13.93 -6.67
N THR A 121 1.76 -13.89 -7.45
CA THR A 121 0.46 -14.43 -6.99
C THR A 121 -0.40 -15.13 -8.06
N GLY A 122 0.18 -15.53 -9.19
CA GLY A 122 -0.55 -16.17 -10.32
C GLY A 122 -0.04 -17.53 -10.78
N VAL A 123 0.98 -18.12 -10.15
CA VAL A 123 1.57 -19.42 -10.58
C VAL A 123 0.95 -20.63 -9.86
N VAL A 124 -0.30 -20.53 -9.43
CA VAL A 124 -1.12 -21.73 -9.21
C VAL A 124 -2.02 -21.86 -10.42
N ALA A 125 -1.41 -22.21 -11.56
CA ALA A 125 -2.15 -22.89 -12.60
C ALA A 125 -2.66 -24.20 -11.99
N SER A 126 -3.97 -24.32 -11.82
CA SER A 126 -4.60 -25.60 -11.57
C SER A 126 -4.47 -26.43 -12.85
N GLU A 127 -3.33 -27.08 -13.03
CA GLU A 127 -3.21 -28.12 -14.04
C GLU A 127 -4.18 -29.25 -13.67
N PRO A 128 -5.10 -29.66 -14.56
CA PRO A 128 -5.94 -30.81 -14.29
C PRO A 128 -5.03 -32.04 -14.20
N PHE A 129 -5.05 -32.71 -13.05
CA PHE A 129 -4.41 -34.01 -12.84
C PHE A 129 -4.85 -34.98 -13.93
N THR A 130 -3.97 -35.22 -14.91
CA THR A 130 -4.15 -36.24 -15.93
C THR A 130 -3.29 -37.45 -15.57
N LEU A 131 -3.95 -38.54 -15.21
CA LEU A 131 -3.29 -39.84 -15.10
C LEU A 131 -2.98 -40.37 -16.49
N LYS A 132 -1.69 -40.46 -16.81
CA LYS A 132 -1.20 -41.41 -17.81
C LYS A 132 0.11 -42.01 -17.34
#